data_AF-A0A8T9C3T7-F1
#
_entry.id   AF-A0A8T9C3T7-F1
#
_cell.length_a   1.000
_cell.length_b   1.000
_cell.length_c   1.000
_cell.angle_alpha   90.00
_cell.angle_beta   90.00
_cell.angle_gamma   90.00
#
_symmetry.space_group_name_H-M   'P 1'
#
loop_
_entity.id
_entity.type
_entity.pdbx_description
1 polymer ?
#
loop_
_entity_poly.entity_id
_entity_poly.type
_entity_poly.pdbx_seq_one_letter_code
_entity_poly.pdbx_strand_id
1 'polypeptide(L)'
;MGADTSLAVAALAVAFVALTTALGQLLQQYFATADGYRRCQKSVMGKYARRTRLRWRWREFRFETLYTVPEICLSGDMAELVEYQTNYSPNDGNRPPQTKGKKEAKLSGVDHGEMACWVPLLHWIHETTCASLDNLHSDQEYLDIPPSKVRIPALLFRERSWDFQPPDVVRPLAKTTLSDIAVIARRMGMKWKDFRPADGILRAEGHSHTITSTVVRSLGIVLQYSYTGQGKRLLLAQANLQRNVTGTLISEQDEVYIPSAKADRLGCGVLRTETMFGLPDFSLSTQSEIVAALSYLDRTGECSARLTAILTESPDFRFRVADLVALTTPPVRSRGSNLVQVPAPNDNLHGVTTSAIGRRAFRNCLEPYISDNGPVGIATQNALDICLDIGTQFAAWDHTDEYSRHEETWVVTRDTRYMDVMQEYLWSLTLQLHDREQMPYFRYQNLLRTGFVDKTAIVDAWVTMILRALLWGACHFFVPGERVPIQYFGSRLPVYIG
;
A
#
# COMPACT_ATOMS: atom_id res chain seq x y z
N MET A 1 -32.11 76.97 29.97
CA MET A 1 -32.22 75.62 29.37
C MET A 1 -32.69 74.69 30.47
N GLY A 2 -33.94 74.23 30.40
CA GLY A 2 -34.65 73.61 31.53
C GLY A 2 -34.16 72.20 31.85
N ALA A 3 -34.34 71.78 33.11
CA ALA A 3 -33.94 70.47 33.64
C ALA A 3 -34.38 69.29 32.75
N ASP A 4 -35.49 69.45 32.02
CA ASP A 4 -36.02 68.47 31.07
C ASP A 4 -35.08 68.20 29.90
N THR A 5 -34.36 69.23 29.42
CA THR A 5 -33.38 69.08 28.33
C THR A 5 -32.13 68.33 28.78
N SER A 6 -31.64 68.58 30.00
CA SER A 6 -30.52 67.82 30.57
C SER A 6 -30.89 66.37 30.85
N LEU A 7 -32.12 66.12 31.30
CA LEU A 7 -32.63 64.77 31.53
C LEU A 7 -32.76 63.98 30.23
N ALA A 8 -33.30 64.61 29.18
CA ALA A 8 -33.42 64.00 27.85
C ALA A 8 -32.05 63.68 27.23
N VAL A 9 -31.06 64.57 27.36
CA VAL A 9 -29.69 64.33 26.88
C VAL A 9 -29.02 63.20 27.66
N ALA A 10 -29.18 63.14 28.99
CA ALA A 10 -28.66 62.06 29.80
C ALA A 10 -29.30 60.70 29.45
N ALA A 11 -30.62 60.66 29.28
CA ALA A 11 -31.35 59.46 28.88
C ALA A 11 -30.90 58.96 27.49
N LEU A 12 -30.69 59.88 26.54
CA LEU A 12 -30.18 59.54 25.20
C LEU A 12 -28.77 58.94 25.27
N ALA A 13 -27.89 59.50 26.11
CA ALA A 13 -26.53 58.98 26.29
C ALA A 13 -26.56 57.56 26.90
N VAL A 14 -27.38 57.32 27.92
CA VAL A 14 -27.56 55.99 28.53
C VAL A 14 -28.12 55.00 27.52
N ALA A 15 -29.14 55.38 26.74
CA ALA A 15 -29.72 54.54 25.69
C ALA A 15 -28.71 54.19 24.60
N PHE A 16 -27.83 55.12 24.21
CA PHE A 16 -26.79 54.88 23.23
C PHE A 16 -25.73 53.89 23.74
N VAL A 17 -25.31 54.02 25.00
CA VAL A 17 -24.38 53.06 25.64
C VAL A 17 -25.04 51.68 25.76
N ALA A 18 -26.31 51.62 26.14
CA ALA A 18 -27.07 50.36 26.18
C ALA A 18 -27.19 49.72 24.78
N LEU A 19 -27.42 50.52 23.74
CA LEU A 19 -27.50 50.03 22.36
C LEU A 19 -26.17 49.49 21.85
N THR A 20 -25.06 50.19 22.11
CA THR A 20 -23.72 49.76 21.69
C THR A 20 -23.27 48.49 22.40
N THR A 21 -23.57 48.36 23.69
CA THR A 21 -23.30 47.12 24.45
C THR A 21 -24.17 45.96 23.96
N ALA A 22 -25.46 46.17 23.72
CA ALA A 22 -26.34 45.15 23.14
C ALA A 22 -25.89 44.72 21.73
N LEU A 23 -25.46 45.67 20.89
CA LEU A 23 -24.91 45.38 19.56
C LEU A 23 -23.61 44.57 19.66
N GLY A 24 -22.73 44.92 20.61
CA GLY A 24 -21.50 44.18 20.89
C GLY A 24 -21.76 42.74 21.35
N GLN A 25 -22.71 42.54 22.27
CA GLN A 25 -23.11 41.22 22.74
C GLN A 25 -23.69 40.36 21.61
N LEU A 26 -24.54 40.95 20.77
CA LEU A 26 -25.13 40.30 19.61
C LEU A 26 -24.07 39.92 18.56
N LEU A 27 -23.09 40.79 18.30
CA LEU A 27 -21.94 40.46 17.44
C LEU A 27 -21.07 39.34 18.02
N GLN A 28 -20.79 39.36 19.32
CA GLN A 28 -20.05 38.29 20.00
C GLN A 28 -20.79 36.95 19.89
N GLN A 29 -22.10 36.95 20.10
CA GLN A 29 -22.93 35.76 19.94
C GLN A 29 -22.89 35.23 18.50
N TYR A 30 -22.92 36.11 17.48
CA TYR A 30 -22.79 35.68 16.09
C TYR A 30 -21.42 35.10 15.77
N PHE A 31 -20.32 35.72 16.22
CA PHE A 31 -18.98 35.16 16.00
C PHE A 31 -18.76 33.85 16.77
N ALA A 32 -19.43 33.66 17.91
CA ALA A 32 -19.43 32.38 18.63
C ALA A 32 -20.11 31.25 17.83
N THR A 33 -21.08 31.56 16.95
CA THR A 33 -21.68 30.53 16.05
C THR A 33 -20.71 30.01 14.99
N ALA A 34 -19.60 30.72 14.74
CA ALA A 34 -18.57 30.33 13.79
C ALA A 34 -17.39 29.57 14.44
N ASP A 35 -17.62 28.82 15.53
CA ASP A 35 -16.56 28.04 16.20
C ASP A 35 -15.81 27.09 15.23
N GLY A 36 -16.54 26.50 14.29
CA GLY A 36 -15.97 25.68 13.22
C GLY A 36 -14.92 26.42 12.38
N TYR A 37 -15.08 27.72 12.18
CA TYR A 37 -14.14 28.51 11.39
C TYR A 37 -12.76 28.57 12.05
N ARG A 38 -12.70 28.68 13.38
CA ARG A 38 -11.45 28.62 14.14
C ARG A 38 -10.78 27.26 14.03
N ARG A 39 -11.57 26.18 14.04
CA ARG A 39 -11.10 24.79 13.93
C ARG A 39 -10.65 24.41 12.52
N CYS A 40 -11.00 25.21 11.50
CA CYS A 40 -10.61 25.02 10.10
C CYS A 40 -9.58 26.05 9.60
N GLN A 41 -8.89 26.75 10.51
CA GLN A 41 -7.89 27.77 10.15
C GLN A 41 -6.62 27.18 9.53
N LYS A 42 -5.80 28.05 8.95
CA LYS A 42 -4.52 27.70 8.31
C LYS A 42 -3.54 26.99 9.26
N SER A 43 -3.58 27.27 10.55
CA SER A 43 -2.80 26.56 11.57
C SER A 43 -3.23 25.11 11.78
N VAL A 44 -4.48 24.77 11.43
CA VAL A 44 -5.02 23.40 11.58
C VAL A 44 -4.93 22.61 10.28
N MET A 45 -5.38 23.18 9.16
CA MET A 45 -5.48 22.45 7.88
C MET A 45 -4.38 22.85 6.88
N GLY A 46 -3.43 23.69 7.25
CA GLY A 46 -2.41 24.20 6.32
C GLY A 46 -3.02 24.94 5.12
N LYS A 47 -2.52 24.65 3.91
CA LYS A 47 -3.00 25.27 2.66
C LYS A 47 -4.46 24.94 2.34
N TYR A 48 -5.02 23.85 2.87
CA TYR A 48 -6.40 23.43 2.62
C TYR A 48 -7.44 24.37 3.26
N ALA A 49 -7.05 25.14 4.28
CA ALA A 49 -7.90 26.16 4.90
C ALA A 49 -8.38 27.25 3.92
N ARG A 50 -7.72 27.42 2.77
CA ARG A 50 -8.16 28.35 1.71
C ARG A 50 -9.53 27.98 1.12
N ARG A 51 -9.96 26.73 1.29
CA ARG A 51 -11.28 26.24 0.87
C ARG A 51 -12.30 26.23 2.01
N THR A 52 -11.98 26.86 3.14
CA THR A 52 -12.92 27.09 4.24
C THR A 52 -13.68 28.40 3.98
N ARG A 53 -15.00 28.36 4.02
CA ARG A 53 -15.87 29.54 3.82
C ARG A 53 -17.02 29.56 4.80
N LEU A 54 -17.46 30.77 5.14
CA LEU A 54 -18.66 31.00 5.92
C LEU A 54 -19.85 31.16 4.98
N ARG A 55 -20.93 30.41 5.24
CA ARG A 55 -22.21 30.53 4.52
C ARG A 55 -23.25 31.08 5.47
N TRP A 56 -23.90 32.18 5.10
CA TRP A 56 -25.00 32.73 5.87
C TRP A 56 -26.27 31.89 5.71
N ARG A 57 -26.86 31.45 6.82
CA ARG A 57 -28.12 30.68 6.87
C ARG A 57 -29.26 31.58 7.31
N TRP A 58 -29.96 32.18 6.35
CA TRP A 58 -31.08 33.11 6.60
C TRP A 58 -32.19 32.57 7.51
N ARG A 59 -32.48 31.26 7.44
CA ARG A 59 -33.55 30.62 8.23
C ARG A 59 -33.22 30.47 9.72
N GLU A 60 -31.93 30.33 10.03
CA GLU A 60 -31.44 30.11 11.40
C GLU A 60 -30.68 31.33 11.93
N PHE A 61 -30.57 32.38 11.11
CA PHE A 61 -29.87 33.63 11.38
C PHE A 61 -28.46 33.43 11.96
N ARG A 62 -27.69 32.49 11.39
CA ARG A 62 -26.32 32.16 11.82
C ARG A 62 -25.39 31.88 10.65
N PHE A 63 -24.08 31.87 10.92
CA PHE A 63 -23.08 31.40 9.97
C PHE A 63 -22.86 29.90 10.08
N GLU A 64 -22.84 29.22 8.94
CA GLU A 64 -22.38 27.86 8.81
C GLU A 64 -20.94 27.86 8.30
N THR A 65 -20.07 27.06 8.93
CA THR A 65 -18.69 26.88 8.42
C THR A 65 -18.64 25.68 7.48
N LEU A 66 -18.34 25.95 6.21
CA LEU A 66 -18.06 24.93 5.20
C LEU A 66 -16.55 24.79 5.03
N TYR A 67 -16.04 23.56 4.97
CA TYR A 67 -14.63 23.26 4.80
C TYR A 67 -14.44 22.04 3.90
N THR A 68 -13.25 21.89 3.32
CA THR A 68 -12.95 20.80 2.38
C THR A 68 -11.91 19.85 2.99
N VAL A 69 -12.23 18.56 3.02
CA VAL A 69 -11.34 17.47 3.51
C VAL A 69 -11.14 16.41 2.44
N PRO A 70 -10.02 15.68 2.46
CA PRO A 70 -9.77 14.59 1.53
C PRO A 70 -10.49 13.31 1.96
N GLU A 71 -11.02 12.59 0.97
CA GLU A 71 -11.27 11.15 1.04
C GLU A 71 -10.11 10.44 0.33
N ILE A 72 -9.39 9.59 1.05
CA ILE A 72 -8.20 8.89 0.58
C ILE A 72 -8.59 7.46 0.22
N CYS A 73 -8.32 7.06 -1.02
CA CYS A 73 -8.55 5.69 -1.51
C CYS A 73 -7.38 5.19 -2.34
N LEU A 74 -7.29 3.89 -2.57
CA LEU A 74 -6.33 3.30 -3.50
C LEU A 74 -7.03 2.92 -4.81
N SER A 75 -6.71 3.60 -5.91
CA SER A 75 -7.29 3.35 -7.24
C SER A 75 -6.33 2.56 -8.12
N GLY A 76 -6.86 1.57 -8.85
CA GLY A 76 -6.12 0.70 -9.78
C GLY A 76 -6.35 0.99 -11.26
N ASP A 77 -7.24 1.93 -11.58
CA ASP A 77 -7.61 2.26 -12.95
C ASP A 77 -7.59 3.78 -13.15
N MET A 78 -6.85 4.22 -14.16
CA MET A 78 -6.77 5.63 -14.56
C MET A 78 -8.13 6.16 -15.04
N ALA A 79 -9.01 5.29 -15.56
CA ALA A 79 -10.38 5.66 -15.93
C ALA A 79 -11.25 5.98 -14.71
N GLU A 80 -11.09 5.22 -13.62
CA GLU A 80 -11.78 5.48 -12.34
C GLU A 80 -11.32 6.82 -11.75
N LEU A 81 -10.03 7.16 -11.87
CA LEU A 81 -9.49 8.47 -11.45
C LEU A 81 -10.11 9.65 -12.22
N VAL A 82 -10.39 9.49 -13.53
CA VAL A 82 -11.07 10.50 -14.33
C VAL A 82 -12.52 10.64 -13.90
N GLU A 83 -13.22 9.55 -13.58
CA GLU A 83 -14.61 9.60 -13.09
C GLU A 83 -14.72 10.22 -11.67
N TYR A 84 -13.73 9.97 -10.81
CA TYR A 84 -13.61 10.65 -9.51
C TYR A 84 -13.28 12.15 -9.66
N GLN A 85 -12.58 12.55 -10.72
CA GLN A 85 -12.34 13.96 -11.05
C GLN A 85 -13.54 14.63 -11.74
N THR A 86 -14.31 13.92 -12.59
CA THR A 86 -15.43 14.51 -13.36
C THR A 86 -16.73 14.61 -12.57
N ASN A 87 -16.95 13.73 -11.58
CA ASN A 87 -18.03 13.90 -10.58
C ASN A 87 -17.81 15.11 -9.66
N TYR A 88 -16.65 15.77 -9.76
CA TYR A 88 -16.39 17.08 -9.23
C TYR A 88 -16.46 18.09 -10.39
N SER A 89 -17.64 18.67 -10.63
CA SER A 89 -17.78 19.75 -11.62
C SER A 89 -16.90 20.94 -11.21
N PRO A 90 -15.88 21.31 -12.00
CA PRO A 90 -15.05 22.48 -11.73
C PRO A 90 -15.76 23.70 -12.31
N ASN A 91 -16.92 24.06 -11.75
CA ASN A 91 -17.57 25.33 -12.05
C ASN A 91 -17.11 26.47 -11.14
N ASP A 92 -15.97 26.32 -10.47
CA ASP A 92 -15.24 27.44 -9.90
C ASP A 92 -13.85 27.51 -10.54
N GLY A 93 -13.70 28.45 -11.46
CA GLY A 93 -12.48 28.66 -12.23
C GLY A 93 -11.32 28.98 -11.31
N ASN A 94 -10.43 28.01 -11.10
CA ASN A 94 -9.04 28.24 -10.73
C ASN A 94 -8.22 26.96 -11.00
N ARG A 95 -7.58 26.91 -12.18
CA ARG A 95 -6.39 26.08 -12.38
C ARG A 95 -5.35 26.45 -11.29
N PRO A 96 -4.51 25.52 -10.82
CA PRO A 96 -3.39 25.88 -9.96
C PRO A 96 -2.50 26.89 -10.71
N PRO A 97 -2.08 28.00 -10.07
CA PRO A 97 -1.33 29.05 -10.76
C PRO A 97 0.07 28.55 -11.11
N GLN A 98 0.37 28.43 -12.41
CA GLN A 98 1.74 28.49 -12.90
C GLN A 98 2.31 29.87 -12.53
N THR A 99 3.11 29.94 -11.47
CA THR A 99 3.66 31.20 -10.99
C THR A 99 5.04 31.40 -11.61
N LYS A 100 5.12 32.29 -12.62
CA LYS A 100 6.38 32.88 -13.08
C LYS A 100 7.02 33.65 -11.92
N GLY A 101 8.33 33.50 -11.78
CA GLY A 101 9.12 33.93 -10.63
C GLY A 101 8.89 35.39 -10.21
N LYS A 102 8.58 35.58 -8.93
CA LYS A 102 8.80 36.85 -8.21
C LYS A 102 9.44 36.53 -6.87
N LYS A 103 10.50 37.28 -6.55
CA LYS A 103 11.32 37.17 -5.34
C LYS A 103 10.44 37.24 -4.09
N GLU A 104 10.51 36.21 -3.25
CA GLU A 104 9.73 36.07 -2.02
C GLU A 104 10.31 36.94 -0.90
N ALA A 105 9.44 37.71 -0.25
CA ALA A 105 9.71 38.36 1.02
C ALA A 105 9.83 37.30 2.14
N LYS A 106 10.85 37.43 3.00
CA LYS A 106 10.97 36.66 4.25
C LYS A 106 9.72 36.88 5.10
N LEU A 107 8.88 35.86 5.27
CA LEU A 107 7.84 35.85 6.29
C LEU A 107 8.38 35.25 7.59
N SER A 108 8.37 36.08 8.63
CA SER A 108 8.62 35.78 10.02
C SER A 108 7.52 34.91 10.64
N GLY A 109 7.92 33.99 11.53
CA GLY A 109 7.11 33.41 12.61
C GLY A 109 5.86 32.63 12.20
N VAL A 110 5.95 31.30 12.09
CA VAL A 110 4.76 30.44 11.96
C VAL A 110 4.56 29.69 13.27
N ASP A 111 3.47 30.06 13.92
CA ASP A 111 2.89 29.54 15.15
C ASP A 111 2.69 28.02 15.13
N HIS A 112 3.12 27.34 16.21
CA HIS A 112 3.27 25.89 16.35
C HIS A 112 1.99 25.19 16.81
N GLY A 113 0.87 25.40 16.12
CA GLY A 113 -0.31 24.56 16.31
C GLY A 113 -0.08 23.15 15.76
N GLU A 114 -0.43 22.11 16.50
CA GLU A 114 -0.56 20.75 15.95
C GLU A 114 -1.57 20.80 14.81
N MET A 115 -1.19 20.45 13.58
CA MET A 115 -2.12 20.38 12.43
C MET A 115 -3.05 19.17 12.58
N ALA A 116 -4.14 19.14 11.81
CA ALA A 116 -4.92 17.91 11.63
C ALA A 116 -4.01 16.81 11.04
N CYS A 117 -4.02 15.62 11.62
CA CYS A 117 -2.94 14.65 11.39
C CYS A 117 -2.94 14.05 9.96
N TRP A 118 -4.06 14.15 9.24
CA TRP A 118 -4.12 13.76 7.83
C TRP A 118 -3.27 14.68 6.91
N VAL A 119 -3.00 15.93 7.30
CA VAL A 119 -2.18 16.86 6.50
C VAL A 119 -0.74 16.35 6.34
N PRO A 120 0.03 16.08 7.42
CA PRO A 120 1.34 15.48 7.29
C PRO A 120 1.28 14.05 6.74
N LEU A 121 0.22 13.29 7.00
CA LEU A 121 0.06 11.95 6.41
C LEU A 121 0.03 12.01 4.88
N LEU A 122 -0.75 12.93 4.28
CA LEU A 122 -0.83 13.09 2.83
C LEU A 122 0.53 13.38 2.19
N HIS A 123 1.35 14.19 2.86
CA HIS A 123 2.71 14.46 2.39
C HIS A 123 3.53 13.17 2.31
N TRP A 124 3.52 12.36 3.38
CA TRP A 124 4.28 11.11 3.39
C TRP A 124 3.74 10.06 2.41
N ILE A 125 2.42 9.95 2.27
CA ILE A 125 1.79 9.11 1.23
C ILE A 125 2.31 9.51 -0.15
N HIS A 126 2.39 10.82 -0.43
CA HIS A 126 2.91 11.32 -1.70
C HIS A 126 4.38 10.95 -1.90
N GLU A 127 5.25 11.23 -0.92
CA GLU A 127 6.69 10.93 -1.00
C GLU A 127 6.95 9.43 -1.21
N THR A 128 6.29 8.55 -0.45
CA THR A 128 6.46 7.09 -0.59
C THR A 128 5.91 6.56 -1.91
N THR A 129 4.83 7.17 -2.41
CA THR A 129 4.26 6.83 -3.72
C THR A 129 5.21 7.27 -4.84
N CYS A 130 5.76 8.48 -4.78
CA CYS A 130 6.75 8.97 -5.73
C CYS A 130 7.97 8.06 -5.78
N ALA A 131 8.50 7.64 -4.64
CA ALA A 131 9.59 6.66 -4.59
C ALA A 131 9.24 5.33 -5.30
N SER A 132 7.99 4.88 -5.22
CA SER A 132 7.54 3.69 -5.95
C SER A 132 7.38 3.94 -7.45
N LEU A 133 6.98 5.16 -7.85
CA LEU A 133 6.75 5.54 -9.25
C LEU A 133 8.03 5.88 -10.01
N ASP A 134 9.03 6.51 -9.36
CA ASP A 134 10.33 6.82 -9.98
C ASP A 134 11.07 5.55 -10.45
N ASN A 135 10.73 4.42 -9.83
CA ASN A 135 11.25 3.08 -10.08
C ASN A 135 10.43 2.28 -11.13
N LEU A 136 9.36 2.88 -11.66
CA LEU A 136 8.64 2.41 -12.83
C LEU A 136 9.15 3.20 -14.04
N HIS A 137 10.17 2.70 -14.73
CA HIS A 137 10.72 3.39 -15.90
C HIS A 137 9.62 3.63 -16.93
N SER A 138 9.45 4.91 -17.31
CA SER A 138 8.53 5.38 -18.35
C SER A 138 9.08 5.16 -19.76
N ASP A 139 9.74 4.03 -20.01
CA ASP A 139 10.22 3.66 -21.34
C ASP A 139 9.32 2.54 -21.88
N GLN A 140 8.16 2.94 -22.40
CA GLN A 140 7.44 2.13 -23.38
C GLN A 140 6.56 3.02 -24.28
N GLU A 141 7.24 3.75 -25.17
CA GLU A 141 6.81 3.76 -26.56
C GLU A 141 6.96 2.32 -27.08
N TYR A 142 5.94 1.79 -27.77
CA TYR A 142 5.81 0.46 -28.38
C TYR A 142 5.03 -0.66 -27.65
N LEU A 143 3.95 -1.04 -28.36
CA LEU A 143 3.18 -2.30 -28.39
C LEU A 143 2.08 -2.51 -27.35
N ASP A 144 0.82 -2.31 -27.79
CA ASP A 144 -0.46 -3.04 -27.56
C ASP A 144 -0.68 -3.90 -26.29
N ILE A 145 0.07 -3.69 -25.22
CA ILE A 145 -0.10 -4.34 -23.92
C ILE A 145 -0.83 -3.33 -23.03
N PRO A 146 -2.00 -3.67 -22.45
CA PRO A 146 -2.70 -2.77 -21.56
C PRO A 146 -1.79 -2.38 -20.39
N PRO A 147 -1.84 -1.12 -19.91
CA PRO A 147 -0.93 -0.64 -18.88
C PRO A 147 -0.99 -1.54 -17.65
N SER A 148 0.18 -1.71 -17.00
CA SER A 148 0.24 -2.45 -15.74
C SER A 148 -0.76 -1.86 -14.74
N LYS A 149 -1.56 -2.71 -14.08
CA LYS A 149 -2.58 -2.31 -13.09
C LYS A 149 -1.92 -1.83 -11.80
N VAL A 150 -1.24 -0.68 -11.88
CA VAL A 150 -0.68 0.02 -10.71
C VAL A 150 -1.84 0.50 -9.86
N ARG A 151 -1.77 0.25 -8.56
CA ARG A 151 -2.73 0.72 -7.57
C ARG A 151 -2.09 1.86 -6.78
N ILE A 152 -2.52 3.10 -7.00
CA ILE A 152 -1.94 4.31 -6.38
C ILE A 152 -2.94 5.01 -5.45
N PRO A 153 -2.48 5.74 -4.43
CA PRO A 153 -3.34 6.62 -3.63
C PRO A 153 -3.97 7.72 -4.47
N ALA A 154 -5.27 7.91 -4.29
CA ALA A 154 -6.09 8.92 -4.93
C ALA A 154 -6.80 9.76 -3.87
N LEU A 155 -7.01 11.04 -4.18
CA LEU A 155 -7.64 12.01 -3.28
C LEU A 155 -8.91 12.56 -3.90
N LEU A 156 -10.02 12.38 -3.20
CA LEU A 156 -11.31 12.98 -3.54
C LEU A 156 -11.66 14.04 -2.50
N PHE A 157 -11.65 15.31 -2.90
CA PHE A 157 -11.98 16.40 -1.99
C PHE A 157 -13.49 16.56 -1.85
N ARG A 158 -13.98 16.56 -0.61
CA ARG A 158 -15.40 16.75 -0.29
C ARG A 158 -15.59 17.97 0.61
N GLU A 159 -16.55 18.83 0.24
CA GLU A 159 -17.02 19.90 1.11
C GLU A 159 -17.91 19.30 2.22
N ARG A 160 -17.67 19.73 3.45
CA ARG A 160 -18.37 19.32 4.67
C ARG A 160 -18.78 20.55 5.45
N SER A 161 -19.84 20.42 6.25
CA SER A 161 -20.29 21.45 7.17
C SER A 161 -19.92 21.07 8.61
N TRP A 162 -19.38 22.04 9.34
CA TRP A 162 -18.96 21.84 10.73
C TRP A 162 -20.14 21.54 11.66
N ASP A 163 -21.36 21.93 11.27
CA ASP A 163 -22.58 21.67 12.04
C ASP A 163 -22.88 20.18 12.20
N PHE A 164 -22.37 19.33 11.30
CA PHE A 164 -22.56 17.88 11.36
C PHE A 164 -21.39 17.15 12.02
N GLN A 165 -20.42 17.88 12.55
CA GLN A 165 -19.27 17.31 13.23
C GLN A 165 -19.66 16.98 14.69
N PRO A 166 -19.39 15.75 15.19
CA PRO A 166 -19.66 15.41 16.58
C PRO A 166 -18.90 16.31 17.55
N PRO A 167 -19.43 16.50 18.77
CA PRO A 167 -18.83 17.40 19.76
C PRO A 167 -17.41 16.99 20.17
N ASP A 168 -17.12 15.68 20.17
CA ASP A 168 -15.81 15.11 20.51
C ASP A 168 -14.73 15.41 19.47
N VAL A 169 -15.11 15.94 18.30
CA VAL A 169 -14.18 16.23 17.22
C VAL A 169 -13.79 17.69 17.20
N VAL A 170 -12.51 17.91 17.47
CA VAL A 170 -11.91 19.24 17.56
C VAL A 170 -11.24 19.70 16.25
N ARG A 171 -11.04 18.78 15.30
CA ARG A 171 -10.34 19.04 14.04
C ARG A 171 -11.05 18.40 12.84
N PRO A 172 -10.95 18.98 11.64
CA PRO A 172 -11.47 18.41 10.40
C PRO A 172 -10.94 16.99 10.16
N LEU A 173 -11.82 16.03 9.98
CA LEU A 173 -11.45 14.64 9.71
C LEU A 173 -11.35 14.35 8.22
N ALA A 174 -10.25 13.74 7.79
CA ALA A 174 -10.22 13.04 6.50
C ALA A 174 -10.94 11.69 6.63
N LYS A 175 -11.32 11.12 5.49
CA LYS A 175 -11.97 9.81 5.42
C LYS A 175 -11.14 8.85 4.57
N THR A 176 -11.11 7.58 4.94
CA THR A 176 -10.55 6.50 4.13
C THR A 176 -11.32 5.21 4.42
N THR A 177 -10.91 4.11 3.82
CA THR A 177 -11.42 2.78 4.16
C THR A 177 -10.40 2.03 5.00
N LEU A 178 -10.88 1.08 5.81
CA LEU A 178 -10.01 0.21 6.60
C LEU A 178 -9.00 -0.54 5.71
N SER A 179 -9.42 -1.03 4.54
CA SER A 179 -8.51 -1.72 3.63
C SER A 179 -7.46 -0.79 3.01
N ASP A 180 -7.84 0.43 2.65
CA ASP A 180 -6.90 1.36 2.00
C ASP A 180 -5.84 1.82 2.99
N ILE A 181 -6.23 2.19 4.21
CA ILE A 181 -5.26 2.60 5.22
C ILE A 181 -4.35 1.45 5.66
N ALA A 182 -4.89 0.22 5.71
CA ALA A 182 -4.11 -0.98 5.99
C ALA A 182 -2.94 -1.16 4.99
N VAL A 183 -3.23 -0.98 3.70
CA VAL A 183 -2.25 -1.08 2.62
C VAL A 183 -1.33 0.12 2.57
N ILE A 184 -1.87 1.34 2.66
CA ILE A 184 -1.08 2.59 2.67
C ILE A 184 -0.05 2.54 3.80
N ALA A 185 -0.46 2.10 5.00
CA ALA A 185 0.44 2.03 6.12
C ALA A 185 1.61 1.06 5.88
N ARG A 186 1.32 -0.11 5.30
CA ARG A 186 2.37 -1.08 4.92
C ARG A 186 3.32 -0.49 3.87
N ARG A 187 2.79 0.21 2.87
CA ARG A 187 3.60 0.85 1.82
C ARG A 187 4.45 2.02 2.32
N MET A 188 4.06 2.65 3.42
CA MET A 188 4.87 3.61 4.17
C MET A 188 5.91 2.94 5.08
N GLY A 189 6.08 1.62 5.00
CA GLY A 189 7.02 0.85 5.80
C GLY A 189 6.60 0.68 7.26
N MET A 190 5.33 0.91 7.61
CA MET A 190 4.84 0.58 8.95
C MET A 190 4.44 -0.89 9.05
N LYS A 191 4.52 -1.46 10.25
CA LYS A 191 4.06 -2.82 10.58
C LYS A 191 2.89 -2.71 11.55
N TRP A 192 1.83 -3.49 11.31
CA TRP A 192 0.61 -3.48 12.12
C TRP A 192 0.79 -4.27 13.42
N LYS A 193 1.09 -3.60 14.53
CA LYS A 193 1.26 -4.23 15.87
C LYS A 193 -0.03 -4.79 16.46
N ASP A 194 -1.13 -4.10 16.19
CA ASP A 194 -2.47 -4.56 16.54
C ASP A 194 -3.39 -4.22 15.37
N PHE A 195 -4.13 -5.22 14.89
CA PHE A 195 -5.15 -5.02 13.86
C PHE A 195 -6.45 -5.72 14.25
N ARG A 196 -7.23 -5.09 15.13
CA ARG A 196 -8.51 -5.58 15.64
C ARG A 196 -9.61 -4.54 15.43
N PRO A 197 -10.12 -4.40 14.18
CA PRO A 197 -11.16 -3.43 13.86
C PRO A 197 -12.46 -3.63 14.65
N ALA A 198 -12.80 -4.87 15.01
CA ALA A 198 -13.98 -5.18 15.82
C ALA A 198 -13.91 -4.57 17.23
N ASP A 199 -12.71 -4.52 17.81
CA ASP A 199 -12.44 -3.89 19.11
C ASP A 199 -12.16 -2.38 18.98
N GLY A 200 -12.08 -1.87 17.74
CA GLY A 200 -11.65 -0.50 17.45
C GLY A 200 -10.16 -0.25 17.72
N ILE A 201 -9.34 -1.30 17.81
CA ILE A 201 -7.91 -1.22 18.11
C ILE A 201 -7.10 -1.44 16.82
N LEU A 202 -6.41 -0.40 16.37
CA LEU A 202 -5.51 -0.40 15.23
C LEU A 202 -4.24 0.34 15.64
N ARG A 203 -3.09 -0.34 15.55
CA ARG A 203 -1.79 0.24 15.85
C ARG A 203 -0.78 -0.19 14.79
N ALA A 204 -0.14 0.78 14.15
CA ALA A 204 0.97 0.52 13.24
C ALA A 204 2.15 1.42 13.59
N GLU A 205 3.36 0.88 13.46
CA GLU A 205 4.60 1.62 13.68
C GLU A 205 5.70 1.15 12.72
N GLY A 206 6.58 2.06 12.33
CA GLY A 206 7.74 1.77 11.48
C GLY A 206 8.25 3.02 10.77
N HIS A 207 9.55 3.10 10.49
CA HIS A 207 10.19 4.25 9.81
C HIS A 207 9.85 5.61 10.45
N SER A 208 9.77 5.68 11.78
CA SER A 208 9.35 6.86 12.55
C SER A 208 7.90 7.34 12.31
N HIS A 209 7.08 6.54 11.63
CA HIS A 209 5.65 6.73 11.51
C HIS A 209 4.92 5.94 12.59
N THR A 210 3.80 6.48 13.07
CA THR A 210 2.90 5.79 13.98
C THR A 210 1.46 6.12 13.63
N ILE A 211 0.62 5.08 13.58
CA ILE A 211 -0.83 5.17 13.50
C ILE A 211 -1.41 4.50 14.75
N THR A 212 -2.33 5.18 15.42
CA THR A 212 -3.13 4.63 16.52
C THR A 212 -4.60 4.94 16.28
N SER A 213 -5.51 4.10 16.78
CA SER A 213 -6.94 4.35 16.71
C SER A 213 -7.54 4.76 18.05
N THR A 214 -8.63 5.51 17.95
CA THR A 214 -9.59 5.76 19.01
C THR A 214 -11.00 5.51 18.47
N VAL A 215 -11.94 5.19 19.34
CA VAL A 215 -13.34 4.97 18.95
C VAL A 215 -14.17 6.17 19.38
N VAL A 216 -14.79 6.84 18.41
CA VAL A 216 -15.75 7.92 18.65
C VAL A 216 -17.17 7.37 18.43
N ARG A 217 -18.04 7.48 19.44
CA ARG A 217 -19.35 6.79 19.47
C ARG A 217 -20.21 6.99 18.21
N SER A 218 -20.17 8.19 17.61
CA SER A 218 -20.99 8.53 16.44
C SER A 218 -20.31 8.36 15.09
N LEU A 219 -18.99 8.14 15.06
CA LEU A 219 -18.21 8.02 13.82
C LEU A 219 -17.57 6.64 13.63
N GLY A 220 -17.33 5.90 14.71
CA GLY A 220 -16.53 4.68 14.71
C GLY A 220 -15.04 4.99 14.89
N ILE A 221 -14.21 4.35 14.09
CA ILE A 221 -12.75 4.39 14.25
C ILE A 221 -12.19 5.71 13.70
N VAL A 222 -11.48 6.44 14.57
CA VAL A 222 -10.71 7.64 14.22
C VAL A 222 -9.24 7.36 14.46
N LEU A 223 -8.43 7.53 13.43
CA LEU A 223 -7.00 7.34 13.45
C LEU A 223 -6.29 8.65 13.79
N GLN A 224 -5.30 8.52 14.65
CA GLN A 224 -4.30 9.53 14.92
C GLN A 224 -2.99 9.10 14.27
N TYR A 225 -2.44 9.96 13.43
CA TYR A 225 -1.15 9.78 12.77
C TYR A 225 -0.11 10.71 13.39
N SER A 226 1.08 10.19 13.62
CA SER A 226 2.24 10.99 14.05
C SER A 226 3.50 10.54 13.33
N TYR A 227 4.41 11.49 13.13
CA TYR A 227 5.75 11.23 12.63
C TYR A 227 6.77 11.84 13.61
N THR A 228 7.68 11.01 14.13
CA THR A 228 8.64 11.39 15.18
C THR A 228 10.09 11.41 14.68
N GLY A 229 10.32 11.33 13.36
CA GLY A 229 11.66 11.28 12.78
C GLY A 229 12.45 12.59 12.98
N GLN A 230 13.77 12.48 13.18
CA GLN A 230 14.61 13.63 13.53
C GLN A 230 14.68 14.72 12.44
N GLY A 231 14.48 15.96 12.88
CA GLY A 231 15.07 17.22 12.38
C GLY A 231 14.97 17.53 10.89
N LYS A 232 15.80 16.91 10.04
CA LYS A 232 15.92 17.26 8.62
C LYS A 232 14.72 16.83 7.79
N ARG A 233 14.14 15.64 8.03
CA ARG A 233 13.00 15.11 7.25
C ARG A 233 11.68 15.83 7.56
N LEU A 234 11.43 16.20 8.84
CA LEU A 234 10.24 16.98 9.22
C LEU A 234 10.34 18.44 8.73
N LEU A 235 11.52 19.06 8.84
CA LEU A 235 11.77 20.41 8.30
C LEU A 235 11.69 20.44 6.76
N LEU A 236 12.17 19.38 6.08
CA LEU A 236 12.01 19.20 4.63
C LEU A 236 10.54 18.91 4.25
N ALA A 237 9.81 18.09 5.00
CA ALA A 237 8.38 17.85 4.79
C ALA A 237 7.55 19.14 4.93
N GLN A 238 7.84 19.94 5.96
CA GLN A 238 7.25 21.26 6.17
C GLN A 238 7.70 22.27 5.10
N ALA A 239 8.94 22.18 4.60
CA ALA A 239 9.46 23.01 3.51
C ALA A 239 8.92 22.60 2.13
N ASN A 240 8.67 21.32 1.88
CA ASN A 240 8.08 20.75 0.65
C ASN A 240 6.60 21.15 0.52
N LEU A 241 5.90 21.29 1.65
CA LEU A 241 4.59 21.95 1.69
C LEU A 241 4.66 23.43 1.27
N GLN A 242 5.84 24.05 1.20
CA GLN A 242 6.05 25.46 0.87
C GLN A 242 6.81 25.72 -0.45
N ARG A 243 7.59 24.77 -0.99
CA ARG A 243 8.33 24.90 -2.28
C ARG A 243 8.41 23.59 -3.08
N ASN A 244 8.51 23.71 -4.42
CA ASN A 244 8.91 22.64 -5.33
C ASN A 244 10.44 22.51 -5.31
N VAL A 245 11.01 21.66 -4.46
CA VAL A 245 12.43 21.28 -4.53
C VAL A 245 12.55 19.77 -4.52
N THR A 246 13.15 19.24 -5.58
CA THR A 246 13.57 17.86 -5.78
C THR A 246 14.91 17.62 -5.08
N GLY A 247 14.94 16.66 -4.15
CA GLY A 247 16.19 16.25 -3.49
C GLY A 247 15.94 15.18 -2.43
N THR A 248 16.28 13.94 -2.76
CA THR A 248 16.18 12.77 -1.89
C THR A 248 17.42 12.64 -1.01
N LEU A 249 17.22 12.61 0.31
CA LEU A 249 18.25 12.30 1.30
C LEU A 249 17.76 11.09 2.10
N ILE A 250 18.26 9.91 1.73
CA ILE A 250 17.78 8.61 2.20
C ILE A 250 18.92 7.88 2.90
N SER A 251 18.72 7.53 4.17
CA SER A 251 19.50 6.51 4.88
C SER A 251 18.70 6.03 6.09
N GLU A 252 17.83 5.06 5.83
CA GLU A 252 17.22 4.03 6.70
C GLU A 252 16.62 3.04 5.69
N GLN A 253 16.86 1.72 5.82
CA GLN A 253 16.60 0.70 4.78
C GLN A 253 15.24 0.90 4.08
N ASP A 254 15.25 1.39 2.84
CA ASP A 254 14.03 1.82 2.15
C ASP A 254 13.16 0.61 1.77
N GLU A 255 12.07 0.42 2.52
CA GLU A 255 10.99 -0.49 2.11
C GLU A 255 10.16 0.18 0.98
N VAL A 256 10.52 -0.05 -0.29
CA VAL A 256 9.78 0.43 -1.47
C VAL A 256 9.02 -0.71 -2.12
N TYR A 257 7.73 -0.78 -1.83
CA TYR A 257 6.86 -1.87 -2.27
C TYR A 257 6.38 -1.72 -3.71
N ILE A 258 6.21 -2.85 -4.41
CA ILE A 258 5.53 -2.88 -5.71
C ILE A 258 4.09 -2.35 -5.53
N PRO A 259 3.70 -1.24 -6.19
CA PRO A 259 2.40 -0.62 -5.99
C PRO A 259 1.30 -1.32 -6.80
N SER A 260 1.06 -2.62 -6.57
CA SER A 260 0.05 -3.40 -7.31
C SER A 260 -0.93 -4.10 -6.37
N ALA A 261 -2.16 -4.29 -6.84
CA ALA A 261 -3.16 -5.04 -6.07
C ALA A 261 -2.74 -6.49 -5.81
N LYS A 262 -1.90 -7.08 -6.68
CA LYS A 262 -1.35 -8.43 -6.48
C LYS A 262 -0.34 -8.44 -5.32
N ALA A 263 0.53 -7.43 -5.23
CA ALA A 263 1.47 -7.29 -4.11
C ALA A 263 0.73 -7.04 -2.79
N ASP A 264 -0.24 -6.11 -2.77
CA ASP A 264 -0.99 -5.76 -1.57
C ASP A 264 -1.73 -6.96 -0.95
N ARG A 265 -2.23 -7.87 -1.80
CA ARG A 265 -2.92 -9.10 -1.40
C ARG A 265 -2.02 -10.04 -0.60
N LEU A 266 -0.75 -10.16 -1.00
CA LEU A 266 0.22 -10.98 -0.28
C LEU A 266 0.36 -10.51 1.17
N GLY A 267 0.34 -9.20 1.43
CA GLY A 267 0.42 -8.63 2.78
C GLY A 267 -0.82 -8.90 3.65
N CYS A 268 -1.90 -9.35 3.03
CA CYS A 268 -3.11 -9.82 3.70
C CYS A 268 -3.19 -11.36 3.75
N GLY A 269 -2.08 -12.03 3.42
CA GLY A 269 -1.97 -13.48 3.31
C GLY A 269 -2.78 -14.09 2.18
N VAL A 270 -3.26 -13.30 1.21
CA VAL A 270 -4.06 -13.80 0.09
C VAL A 270 -3.14 -14.13 -1.07
N LEU A 271 -3.16 -15.39 -1.48
CA LEU A 271 -2.44 -15.89 -2.63
C LEU A 271 -3.37 -16.00 -3.84
N ARG A 272 -3.16 -15.11 -4.82
CA ARG A 272 -3.77 -15.22 -6.14
C ARG A 272 -2.98 -16.23 -6.95
N THR A 273 -3.52 -17.41 -7.12
CA THR A 273 -2.89 -18.47 -7.92
C THR A 273 -2.88 -18.12 -9.39
N GLU A 274 -1.98 -18.76 -10.13
CA GLU A 274 -1.95 -18.70 -11.58
C GLU A 274 -3.23 -19.34 -12.13
N THR A 275 -4.00 -18.52 -12.83
CA THR A 275 -5.28 -18.89 -13.44
C THR A 275 -5.15 -20.05 -14.42
N MET A 276 -4.00 -20.15 -15.10
CA MET A 276 -3.70 -21.24 -16.03
C MET A 276 -3.61 -22.61 -15.35
N PHE A 277 -3.34 -22.67 -14.04
CA PHE A 277 -3.26 -23.93 -13.29
C PHE A 277 -4.62 -24.38 -12.71
N GLY A 278 -5.70 -23.59 -12.91
CA GLY A 278 -7.03 -23.94 -12.40
C GLY A 278 -7.13 -24.03 -10.87
N LEU A 279 -6.18 -23.45 -10.13
CA LEU A 279 -6.16 -23.46 -8.67
C LEU A 279 -7.03 -22.33 -8.10
N PRO A 280 -7.70 -22.51 -6.96
CA PRO A 280 -8.41 -21.43 -6.27
C PRO A 280 -7.44 -20.45 -5.58
N ASP A 281 -7.92 -19.26 -5.24
CA ASP A 281 -7.18 -18.35 -4.36
C ASP A 281 -6.98 -19.03 -2.99
N PHE A 282 -5.77 -18.91 -2.41
CA PHE A 282 -5.47 -19.43 -1.07
C PHE A 282 -5.35 -18.30 -0.04
N SER A 283 -5.63 -18.62 1.22
CA SER A 283 -5.15 -17.83 2.36
C SER A 283 -3.98 -18.56 2.99
N LEU A 284 -2.91 -17.86 3.35
CA LEU A 284 -1.72 -18.40 4.01
C LEU A 284 -1.40 -17.67 5.32
N SER A 285 -2.39 -16.97 5.90
CA SER A 285 -2.21 -16.18 7.12
C SER A 285 -1.98 -17.03 8.37
N THR A 286 -2.54 -18.23 8.46
CA THR A 286 -2.47 -19.08 9.66
C THR A 286 -2.02 -20.49 9.30
N GLN A 287 -1.54 -21.25 10.29
CA GLN A 287 -1.14 -22.65 10.06
C GLN A 287 -2.34 -23.49 9.56
N SER A 288 -3.55 -23.25 10.08
CA SER A 288 -4.77 -23.90 9.61
C SER A 288 -5.09 -23.57 8.15
N GLU A 289 -4.90 -22.32 7.72
CA GLU A 289 -5.10 -21.94 6.32
C GLU A 289 -4.03 -22.53 5.41
N ILE A 290 -2.78 -22.67 5.87
CA ILE A 290 -1.73 -23.37 5.14
C ILE A 290 -2.08 -24.85 4.96
N VAL A 291 -2.56 -25.53 6.01
CA VAL A 291 -3.05 -26.92 5.93
C VAL A 291 -4.20 -27.03 4.92
N ALA A 292 -5.15 -26.09 4.95
CA ALA A 292 -6.24 -26.04 3.99
C ALA A 292 -5.72 -25.84 2.55
N ALA A 293 -4.78 -24.93 2.32
CA ALA A 293 -4.16 -24.72 1.00
C ALA A 293 -3.48 -26.00 0.50
N LEU A 294 -2.72 -26.70 1.36
CA LEU A 294 -2.09 -27.97 1.00
C LEU A 294 -3.10 -29.05 0.61
N SER A 295 -4.29 -29.09 1.21
CA SER A 295 -5.33 -30.06 0.84
C SER A 295 -5.89 -29.86 -0.58
N TYR A 296 -5.81 -28.64 -1.11
CA TYR A 296 -6.19 -28.35 -2.50
C TYR A 296 -5.07 -28.69 -3.49
N LEU A 297 -3.82 -28.47 -3.09
CA LEU A 297 -2.64 -28.71 -3.92
C LEU A 297 -2.30 -30.19 -4.02
N ASP A 298 -2.45 -30.90 -2.91
CA ASP A 298 -2.27 -32.34 -2.82
C ASP A 298 -3.62 -33.02 -2.58
N ARG A 299 -4.20 -33.53 -3.67
CA ARG A 299 -5.48 -34.24 -3.62
C ARG A 299 -5.42 -35.58 -2.88
N THR A 300 -4.24 -36.14 -2.65
CA THR A 300 -4.10 -37.35 -1.82
C THR A 300 -4.36 -37.02 -0.34
N GLY A 301 -4.23 -35.75 0.04
CA GLY A 301 -4.36 -35.27 1.41
C GLY A 301 -3.12 -35.54 2.27
N GLU A 302 -2.11 -36.23 1.74
CA GLU A 302 -0.93 -36.66 2.50
C GLU A 302 -0.14 -35.47 3.06
N CYS A 303 0.11 -34.44 2.25
CA CYS A 303 0.82 -33.24 2.68
C CYS A 303 0.08 -32.53 3.83
N SER A 304 -1.24 -32.39 3.72
CA SER A 304 -2.06 -31.73 4.73
C SER A 304 -2.11 -32.54 6.04
N ALA A 305 -2.19 -33.87 5.94
CA ALA A 305 -2.19 -34.77 7.10
C ALA A 305 -0.83 -34.77 7.81
N ARG A 306 0.28 -34.82 7.05
CA ARG A 306 1.64 -34.75 7.59
C ARG A 306 1.89 -33.41 8.28
N LEU A 307 1.50 -32.29 7.68
CA LEU A 307 1.65 -30.98 8.32
C LEU A 307 0.80 -30.90 9.60
N THR A 308 -0.42 -31.43 9.59
CA THR A 308 -1.28 -31.48 10.78
C THR A 308 -0.64 -32.29 11.90
N ALA A 309 -0.03 -33.44 11.58
CA ALA A 309 0.70 -34.24 12.56
C ALA A 309 1.89 -33.47 13.15
N ILE A 310 2.71 -32.83 12.31
CA ILE A 310 3.84 -31.99 12.75
C ILE A 310 3.37 -30.86 13.68
N LEU A 311 2.28 -30.18 13.34
CA LEU A 311 1.74 -29.09 14.17
C LEU A 311 1.15 -29.60 15.50
N THR A 312 0.68 -30.84 15.54
CA THR A 312 0.19 -31.48 16.77
C THR A 312 1.36 -31.85 17.68
N GLU A 313 2.43 -32.38 17.12
CA GLU A 313 3.66 -32.75 17.85
C GLU A 313 4.51 -31.53 18.23
N SER A 314 4.49 -30.48 17.41
CA SER A 314 5.30 -29.28 17.52
C SER A 314 4.49 -28.03 17.15
N PRO A 315 3.70 -27.47 18.09
CA PRO A 315 2.86 -26.29 17.83
C PRO A 315 3.64 -25.03 17.41
N ASP A 316 4.91 -24.95 17.81
CA ASP A 316 5.81 -23.84 17.47
C ASP A 316 6.41 -23.96 16.06
N PHE A 317 6.19 -25.09 15.36
CA PHE A 317 6.62 -25.24 13.98
C PHE A 317 6.01 -24.13 13.11
N ARG A 318 6.84 -23.60 12.21
CA ARG A 318 6.43 -22.59 11.23
C ARG A 318 6.71 -23.14 9.84
N PHE A 319 5.65 -23.34 9.07
CA PHE A 319 5.78 -23.76 7.68
C PHE A 319 6.41 -22.65 6.81
N ARG A 320 7.32 -23.03 5.92
CA ARG A 320 8.04 -22.16 4.98
C ARG A 320 7.15 -21.84 3.77
N VAL A 321 6.44 -20.72 3.79
CA VAL A 321 5.41 -20.42 2.77
C VAL A 321 5.98 -19.85 1.46
N ALA A 322 7.22 -19.39 1.44
CA ALA A 322 7.80 -18.73 0.28
C ALA A 322 7.85 -19.65 -0.94
N ASP A 323 8.17 -20.93 -0.73
CA ASP A 323 8.16 -21.94 -1.79
C ASP A 323 6.77 -22.13 -2.38
N LEU A 324 5.75 -22.17 -1.52
CA LEU A 324 4.37 -22.30 -1.95
C LEU A 324 3.92 -21.09 -2.78
N VAL A 325 4.30 -19.89 -2.37
CA VAL A 325 4.00 -18.65 -3.11
C VAL A 325 4.66 -18.68 -4.48
N ALA A 326 5.96 -18.97 -4.54
CA ALA A 326 6.73 -19.00 -5.79
C ALA A 326 6.20 -20.04 -6.78
N LEU A 327 5.79 -21.21 -6.29
CA LEU A 327 5.24 -22.30 -7.10
C LEU A 327 3.90 -21.95 -7.74
N THR A 328 3.04 -21.22 -7.04
CA THR A 328 1.62 -21.09 -7.41
C THR A 328 1.24 -19.71 -7.94
N THR A 329 2.06 -18.68 -7.71
CA THR A 329 1.68 -17.28 -8.00
C THR A 329 2.26 -16.81 -9.34
N PRO A 330 1.51 -16.00 -10.13
CA PRO A 330 2.07 -15.29 -11.27
C PRO A 330 3.13 -14.25 -10.81
N PRO A 331 3.93 -13.70 -11.73
CA PRO A 331 4.78 -12.56 -11.41
C PRO A 331 3.91 -11.36 -10.99
N VAL A 332 4.32 -10.71 -9.90
CA VAL A 332 3.67 -9.53 -9.32
C VAL A 332 4.30 -8.24 -9.83
N ARG A 333 5.60 -8.31 -10.15
CA ARG A 333 6.37 -7.21 -10.73
C ARG A 333 5.85 -6.76 -12.10
N SER A 334 5.84 -5.44 -12.30
CA SER A 334 5.63 -4.83 -13.62
C SER A 334 6.91 -4.86 -14.46
N ARG A 335 6.80 -5.23 -15.74
CA ARG A 335 7.92 -5.20 -16.69
C ARG A 335 8.54 -3.79 -16.76
N GLY A 336 9.86 -3.71 -16.92
CA GLY A 336 10.60 -2.44 -16.92
C GLY A 336 10.78 -1.81 -15.52
N SER A 337 10.17 -2.36 -14.46
CA SER A 337 10.39 -1.89 -13.09
C SER A 337 11.57 -2.59 -12.44
N ASN A 338 12.34 -1.85 -11.65
CA ASN A 338 13.38 -2.40 -10.79
C ASN A 338 12.86 -2.81 -9.39
N LEU A 339 11.57 -2.56 -9.08
CA LEU A 339 10.98 -2.89 -7.78
C LEU A 339 10.78 -4.40 -7.63
N VAL A 340 11.21 -4.93 -6.49
CA VAL A 340 11.09 -6.37 -6.19
C VAL A 340 10.35 -6.66 -4.89
N GLN A 341 10.17 -5.67 -4.04
CA GLN A 341 9.67 -5.88 -2.70
C GLN A 341 8.16 -6.12 -2.68
N VAL A 342 7.77 -7.23 -2.06
CA VAL A 342 6.38 -7.60 -1.81
C VAL A 342 6.19 -7.86 -0.32
N PRO A 343 5.02 -7.52 0.25
CA PRO A 343 4.75 -7.83 1.63
C PRO A 343 4.62 -9.34 1.84
N ALA A 344 5.20 -9.80 2.95
CA ALA A 344 5.12 -11.17 3.45
C ALA A 344 3.67 -11.67 3.66
N PRO A 345 3.28 -12.85 3.12
CA PRO A 345 2.02 -13.49 3.45
C PRO A 345 2.06 -14.25 4.78
N ASN A 346 3.26 -14.54 5.30
CA ASN A 346 3.46 -15.14 6.62
C ASN A 346 4.79 -14.72 7.24
N ASP A 347 4.92 -14.93 8.54
CA ASP A 347 6.09 -14.62 9.35
C ASP A 347 7.28 -15.54 9.01
N ASN A 348 7.05 -16.74 8.46
CA ASN A 348 8.12 -17.62 7.96
C ASN A 348 8.26 -17.56 6.43
N LEU A 349 9.22 -16.75 6.01
CA LEU A 349 9.48 -16.36 4.61
C LEU A 349 10.60 -17.14 3.95
N HIS A 350 11.17 -18.12 4.64
CA HIS A 350 12.24 -18.91 4.07
C HIS A 350 11.67 -19.88 3.05
N GLY A 351 12.47 -20.18 2.03
CA GLY A 351 12.14 -21.12 0.98
C GLY A 351 13.36 -21.37 0.12
N VAL A 352 13.48 -22.57 -0.42
CA VAL A 352 14.56 -22.92 -1.35
C VAL A 352 14.43 -22.08 -2.62
N THR A 353 13.21 -21.89 -3.11
CA THR A 353 12.90 -21.19 -4.37
C THR A 353 13.17 -19.68 -4.32
N THR A 354 13.21 -19.08 -3.14
CA THR A 354 13.50 -17.66 -2.95
C THR A 354 14.95 -17.39 -2.57
N SER A 355 15.73 -18.43 -2.32
CA SER A 355 17.14 -18.33 -1.92
C SER A 355 18.10 -18.44 -3.10
N ALA A 356 19.23 -17.74 -3.02
CA ALA A 356 20.31 -17.90 -4.00
C ALA A 356 20.97 -19.29 -3.90
N ILE A 357 21.07 -19.80 -2.67
CA ILE A 357 21.58 -21.13 -2.36
C ILE A 357 20.71 -22.19 -3.06
N GLY A 358 19.39 -22.04 -3.04
CA GLY A 358 18.47 -22.96 -3.70
C GLY A 358 18.61 -22.97 -5.22
N ARG A 359 18.84 -21.82 -5.86
CA ARG A 359 19.12 -21.75 -7.31
C ARG A 359 20.41 -22.48 -7.67
N ARG A 360 21.47 -22.23 -6.91
CA ARG A 360 22.76 -22.90 -7.10
C ARG A 360 22.64 -24.41 -6.87
N ALA A 361 21.95 -24.83 -5.82
CA ALA A 361 21.72 -26.23 -5.51
C ALA A 361 20.92 -26.93 -6.63
N PHE A 362 19.88 -26.30 -7.15
CA PHE A 362 19.09 -26.82 -8.25
C PHE A 362 19.95 -27.09 -9.49
N ARG A 363 20.76 -26.14 -9.93
CA ARG A 363 21.68 -26.34 -11.07
C ARG A 363 22.70 -27.45 -10.79
N ASN A 364 23.35 -27.41 -9.63
CA ASN A 364 24.38 -28.39 -9.25
C ASN A 364 23.82 -29.82 -9.15
N CYS A 365 22.52 -29.99 -8.91
CA CYS A 365 21.86 -31.29 -8.96
C CYS A 365 21.40 -31.67 -10.38
N LEU A 366 21.00 -30.69 -11.20
CA LEU A 366 20.49 -30.90 -12.55
C LEU A 366 21.59 -31.34 -13.53
N GLU A 367 22.78 -30.74 -13.44
CA GLU A 367 23.92 -31.06 -14.31
C GLU A 367 24.38 -32.53 -14.23
N PRO A 368 24.66 -33.10 -13.05
CA PRO A 368 24.98 -34.52 -12.93
C PRO A 368 23.79 -35.41 -13.31
N TYR A 369 22.57 -35.02 -12.95
CA TYR A 369 21.37 -35.81 -13.27
C TYR A 369 21.22 -36.04 -14.78
N ILE A 370 21.44 -35.00 -15.60
CA ILE A 370 21.38 -35.12 -17.06
C ILE A 370 22.55 -35.97 -17.58
N SER A 371 23.74 -35.80 -17.01
CA SER A 371 24.92 -36.57 -17.41
C SER A 371 24.79 -38.07 -17.12
N ASP A 372 24.18 -38.43 -15.98
CA ASP A 372 24.10 -39.80 -15.49
C ASP A 372 22.92 -40.59 -16.07
N ASN A 373 21.84 -39.93 -16.49
CA ASN A 373 20.58 -40.59 -16.89
C ASN A 373 20.35 -40.69 -18.42
N GLY A 374 21.30 -40.24 -19.26
CA GLY A 374 21.20 -40.34 -20.72
C GLY A 374 20.18 -39.34 -21.32
N PRO A 375 19.41 -39.69 -22.37
CA PRO A 375 18.49 -38.75 -23.01
C PRO A 375 17.33 -38.37 -22.07
N VAL A 376 17.43 -37.19 -21.47
CA VAL A 376 16.37 -36.57 -20.66
C VAL A 376 15.29 -35.95 -21.56
N GLY A 377 14.14 -35.61 -20.96
CA GLY A 377 13.10 -34.90 -21.69
C GLY A 377 13.53 -33.48 -22.10
N ILE A 378 12.89 -32.98 -23.16
CA ILE A 378 13.22 -31.67 -23.77
C ILE A 378 13.13 -30.54 -22.74
N ALA A 379 12.16 -30.58 -21.82
CA ALA A 379 12.03 -29.52 -20.83
C ALA A 379 13.10 -29.57 -19.75
N THR A 380 13.57 -30.78 -19.38
CA THR A 380 14.71 -30.93 -18.46
C THR A 380 15.98 -30.34 -19.06
N GLN A 381 16.25 -30.60 -20.34
CA GLN A 381 17.40 -29.99 -21.03
C GLN A 381 17.26 -28.47 -21.14
N ASN A 382 16.09 -27.98 -21.58
CA ASN A 382 15.81 -26.55 -21.68
C ASN A 382 15.97 -25.83 -20.32
N ALA A 383 15.60 -26.47 -19.21
CA ALA A 383 15.80 -25.90 -17.88
C ALA A 383 17.28 -25.74 -17.51
N LEU A 384 18.15 -26.67 -17.91
CA LEU A 384 19.59 -26.52 -17.74
C LEU A 384 20.13 -25.40 -18.64
N ASP A 385 19.70 -25.35 -19.91
CA ASP A 385 20.12 -24.32 -20.86
C ASP A 385 19.77 -22.92 -20.35
N ILE A 386 18.56 -22.73 -19.79
CA ILE A 386 18.14 -21.49 -19.12
C ILE A 386 19.06 -21.16 -17.93
N CYS A 387 19.35 -22.14 -17.06
CA CYS A 387 20.24 -21.91 -15.92
C CYS A 387 21.65 -21.47 -16.34
N LEU A 388 22.19 -22.04 -17.42
CA LEU A 388 23.51 -21.69 -17.97
C LEU A 388 23.49 -20.33 -18.65
N ASP A 389 22.47 -20.06 -19.47
CA ASP A 389 22.28 -18.77 -20.14
C ASP A 389 22.22 -17.63 -19.12
N ILE A 390 21.39 -17.77 -18.09
CA ILE A 390 21.26 -16.77 -17.04
C ILE A 390 22.55 -16.65 -16.23
N GLY A 391 23.15 -17.77 -15.81
CA GLY A 391 24.35 -17.78 -14.98
C GLY A 391 25.58 -17.17 -15.66
N THR A 392 25.68 -17.30 -17.00
CA THR A 392 26.75 -16.68 -17.78
C THR A 392 26.56 -15.18 -17.98
N GLN A 393 25.31 -14.73 -18.14
CA GLN A 393 24.99 -13.31 -18.36
C GLN A 393 24.93 -12.51 -17.04
N PHE A 394 24.50 -13.12 -15.94
CA PHE A 394 24.15 -12.42 -14.71
C PHE A 394 24.70 -13.11 -13.46
N ALA A 395 25.77 -12.55 -12.89
CA ALA A 395 26.37 -13.05 -11.65
C ALA A 395 25.35 -13.12 -10.48
N ALA A 396 24.35 -12.24 -10.45
CA ALA A 396 23.31 -12.20 -9.41
C ALA A 396 22.49 -13.52 -9.29
N TRP A 397 22.40 -14.30 -10.38
CA TRP A 397 21.71 -15.60 -10.38
C TRP A 397 22.35 -16.59 -9.40
N ASP A 398 23.68 -16.63 -9.37
CA ASP A 398 24.46 -17.59 -8.59
C ASP A 398 25.17 -17.01 -7.36
N HIS A 399 25.51 -15.72 -7.39
CA HIS A 399 26.46 -15.09 -6.45
C HIS A 399 25.84 -14.09 -5.48
N THR A 400 24.51 -14.08 -5.32
CA THR A 400 23.86 -13.31 -4.26
C THR A 400 24.19 -13.95 -2.91
N ASP A 401 25.19 -13.42 -2.21
CA ASP A 401 25.65 -13.96 -0.93
C ASP A 401 24.69 -13.50 0.17
N GLU A 402 23.89 -14.43 0.74
CA GLU A 402 22.88 -14.14 1.77
C GLU A 402 23.44 -13.47 3.03
N TYR A 403 24.77 -13.36 3.15
CA TYR A 403 25.50 -12.78 4.29
C TYR A 403 26.27 -11.49 3.98
N SER A 404 26.25 -10.99 2.73
CA SER A 404 26.94 -9.75 2.36
C SER A 404 26.16 -8.51 2.83
N ARG A 405 26.60 -7.88 3.92
CA ARG A 405 26.06 -6.58 4.42
C ARG A 405 26.26 -5.41 3.44
N HIS A 406 26.98 -5.60 2.33
CA HIS A 406 27.25 -4.54 1.35
C HIS A 406 26.26 -4.52 0.17
N GLU A 407 25.31 -5.44 0.11
CA GLU A 407 24.34 -5.56 -1.00
C GLU A 407 22.91 -5.11 -0.63
N GLU A 408 22.71 -4.39 0.48
CA GLU A 408 21.37 -3.93 0.91
C GLU A 408 20.66 -3.02 -0.13
N THR A 409 21.40 -2.33 -1.00
CA THR A 409 20.83 -1.58 -2.15
C THR A 409 20.33 -2.47 -3.29
N TRP A 410 20.95 -3.65 -3.51
CA TRP A 410 20.50 -4.65 -4.49
C TRP A 410 19.18 -5.34 -4.11
N VAL A 411 18.81 -5.27 -2.82
CA VAL A 411 17.58 -5.85 -2.28
C VAL A 411 16.36 -4.96 -2.57
N VAL A 412 16.55 -3.64 -2.69
CA VAL A 412 15.48 -2.68 -2.98
C VAL A 412 15.25 -2.57 -4.49
N THR A 413 16.32 -2.51 -5.29
CA THR A 413 16.26 -2.37 -6.74
C THR A 413 17.22 -3.33 -7.45
N ARG A 414 16.74 -4.00 -8.51
CA ARG A 414 17.54 -4.90 -9.35
C ARG A 414 17.69 -4.35 -10.77
N ASP A 415 18.74 -4.78 -11.47
CA ASP A 415 18.91 -4.48 -12.90
C ASP A 415 17.64 -4.87 -13.66
N THR A 416 16.99 -3.89 -14.30
CA THR A 416 15.71 -4.08 -15.01
C THR A 416 15.84 -5.10 -16.12
N ARG A 417 16.99 -5.18 -16.81
CA ARG A 417 17.22 -6.14 -17.89
C ARG A 417 17.27 -7.55 -17.36
N TYR A 418 18.02 -7.78 -16.27
CA TYR A 418 18.06 -9.07 -15.59
C TYR A 418 16.65 -9.52 -15.20
N MET A 419 15.88 -8.62 -14.58
CA MET A 419 14.53 -8.91 -14.07
C MET A 419 13.51 -9.18 -15.17
N ASP A 420 13.60 -8.45 -16.29
CA ASP A 420 12.75 -8.68 -17.46
C ASP A 420 13.06 -10.05 -18.08
N VAL A 421 14.34 -10.43 -18.22
CA VAL A 421 14.74 -11.76 -18.71
C VAL A 421 14.23 -12.87 -17.78
N MET A 422 14.40 -12.72 -16.45
CA MET A 422 13.87 -13.71 -15.49
C MET A 422 12.36 -13.88 -15.63
N GLN A 423 11.63 -12.78 -15.78
CA GLN A 423 10.18 -12.77 -15.90
C GLN A 423 9.69 -13.36 -17.25
N GLU A 424 10.45 -13.17 -18.33
CA GLU A 424 10.18 -13.80 -19.63
C GLU A 424 10.33 -15.32 -19.57
N TYR A 425 11.43 -15.82 -18.98
CA TYR A 425 11.60 -17.25 -18.76
C TYR A 425 10.51 -17.83 -17.86
N LEU A 426 10.14 -17.13 -16.78
CA LEU A 426 9.05 -17.53 -15.89
C LEU A 426 7.73 -17.67 -16.66
N TRP A 427 7.40 -16.71 -17.51
CA TRP A 427 6.21 -16.74 -18.35
C TRP A 427 6.24 -17.93 -19.33
N SER A 428 7.36 -18.14 -20.02
CA SER A 428 7.55 -19.27 -20.94
C SER A 428 7.34 -20.63 -20.25
N LEU A 429 7.94 -20.83 -19.07
CA LEU A 429 7.76 -22.08 -18.30
C LEU A 429 6.33 -22.24 -17.78
N THR A 430 5.63 -21.14 -17.48
CA THR A 430 4.21 -21.18 -17.08
C THR A 430 3.33 -21.68 -18.24
N LEU A 431 3.56 -21.18 -19.46
CA LEU A 431 2.88 -21.66 -20.66
C LEU A 431 3.18 -23.14 -20.93
N GLN A 432 4.44 -23.55 -20.81
CA GLN A 432 4.82 -24.97 -20.99
C GLN A 432 4.08 -25.90 -20.01
N LEU A 433 3.93 -25.49 -18.75
CA LEU A 433 3.16 -26.24 -17.76
C LEU A 433 1.67 -26.30 -18.11
N HIS A 434 1.10 -25.17 -18.57
CA HIS A 434 -0.30 -25.10 -18.98
C HIS A 434 -0.60 -25.98 -20.19
N ASP A 435 0.20 -25.88 -21.25
CA ASP A 435 0.04 -26.67 -22.48
C ASP A 435 0.10 -28.17 -22.17
N ARG A 436 1.00 -28.56 -21.26
CA ARG A 436 1.10 -29.92 -20.74
C ARG A 436 -0.15 -30.34 -19.97
N GLU A 437 -0.72 -29.50 -19.13
CA GLU A 437 -1.96 -29.80 -18.40
C GLU A 437 -3.15 -30.05 -19.35
N GLN A 438 -3.18 -29.38 -20.50
CA GLN A 438 -4.21 -29.60 -21.53
C GLN A 438 -4.08 -30.97 -22.22
N MET A 439 -2.93 -31.63 -22.15
CA MET A 439 -2.73 -32.92 -22.81
C MET A 439 -3.48 -34.05 -22.07
N PRO A 440 -4.34 -34.83 -22.77
CA PRO A 440 -5.18 -35.85 -22.13
C PRO A 440 -4.43 -36.91 -21.31
N TYR A 441 -3.21 -37.24 -21.73
CA TYR A 441 -2.34 -38.23 -21.09
C TYR A 441 -1.49 -37.67 -19.93
N PHE A 442 -1.31 -36.35 -19.88
CA PHE A 442 -0.44 -35.68 -18.91
C PHE A 442 -1.20 -34.92 -17.82
N ARG A 443 -2.54 -34.83 -17.93
CA ARG A 443 -3.38 -34.26 -16.89
C ARG A 443 -2.95 -34.86 -15.54
N TYR A 444 -2.42 -34.06 -14.62
CA TYR A 444 -1.87 -34.54 -13.33
C TYR A 444 -2.83 -35.48 -12.59
N GLN A 445 -4.14 -35.27 -12.80
CA GLN A 445 -5.23 -36.09 -12.30
C GLN A 445 -5.25 -37.55 -12.85
N ASN A 446 -4.78 -37.76 -14.08
CA ASN A 446 -4.71 -39.07 -14.73
C ASN A 446 -3.42 -39.80 -14.35
N LEU A 447 -2.29 -39.08 -14.23
CA LEU A 447 -0.99 -39.65 -13.84
C LEU A 447 -1.03 -40.34 -12.46
N LEU A 448 -1.82 -39.83 -11.52
CA LEU A 448 -2.03 -40.44 -10.20
C LEU A 448 -3.00 -41.64 -10.22
N ARG A 449 -3.91 -41.71 -11.20
CA ARG A 449 -4.93 -42.77 -11.30
C ARG A 449 -4.46 -44.00 -12.05
N THR A 450 -3.57 -43.86 -13.03
CA THR A 450 -3.16 -44.97 -13.91
C THR A 450 -1.87 -45.67 -13.46
N GLY A 451 -1.25 -45.20 -12.38
CA GLY A 451 0.15 -45.50 -12.10
C GLY A 451 1.06 -44.73 -13.04
N PHE A 452 2.24 -44.34 -12.55
CA PHE A 452 3.20 -43.50 -13.26
C PHE A 452 3.75 -44.23 -14.50
N VAL A 453 3.19 -43.96 -15.69
CA VAL A 453 3.57 -44.69 -16.92
C VAL A 453 4.86 -44.14 -17.55
N ASP A 454 5.16 -42.84 -17.38
CA ASP A 454 6.34 -42.19 -17.95
C ASP A 454 7.11 -41.37 -16.90
N LYS A 455 8.23 -41.93 -16.43
CA LYS A 455 9.13 -41.27 -15.46
C LYS A 455 9.75 -40.00 -16.01
N THR A 456 10.07 -39.96 -17.31
CA THR A 456 10.71 -38.81 -17.95
C THR A 456 9.78 -37.62 -17.95
N ALA A 457 8.50 -37.83 -18.27
CA ALA A 457 7.49 -36.78 -18.29
C ALA A 457 7.25 -36.16 -16.88
N ILE A 458 7.33 -36.97 -15.82
CA ILE A 458 7.20 -36.50 -14.43
C ILE A 458 8.38 -35.60 -14.04
N VAL A 459 9.59 -36.05 -14.35
CA VAL A 459 10.81 -35.27 -14.09
C VAL A 459 10.75 -33.95 -14.85
N ASP A 460 10.37 -33.99 -16.12
CA ASP A 460 10.17 -32.82 -16.95
C ASP A 460 9.19 -31.83 -16.33
N ALA A 461 8.04 -32.29 -15.79
CA ALA A 461 7.10 -31.42 -15.09
C ALA A 461 7.72 -30.79 -13.84
N TRP A 462 8.36 -31.62 -13.02
CA TRP A 462 8.93 -31.19 -11.75
C TRP A 462 10.05 -30.17 -11.96
N VAL A 463 10.97 -30.43 -12.89
CA VAL A 463 12.08 -29.52 -13.23
C VAL A 463 11.54 -28.18 -13.73
N THR A 464 10.57 -28.19 -14.65
CA THR A 464 9.92 -26.96 -15.15
C THR A 464 9.25 -26.17 -14.02
N MET A 465 8.53 -26.85 -13.13
CA MET A 465 7.83 -26.22 -12.01
C MET A 465 8.79 -25.59 -11.00
N ILE A 466 9.87 -26.29 -10.64
CA ILE A 466 10.88 -25.79 -9.69
C ILE A 466 11.66 -24.62 -10.29
N LEU A 467 12.10 -24.71 -11.54
CA LEU A 467 12.80 -23.59 -12.19
C LEU A 467 11.89 -22.35 -12.29
N ARG A 468 10.61 -22.53 -12.64
CA ARG A 468 9.63 -21.43 -12.64
C ARG A 468 9.55 -20.75 -11.26
N ALA A 469 9.51 -21.52 -10.18
CA ALA A 469 9.47 -20.98 -8.82
C ALA A 469 10.78 -20.26 -8.44
N LEU A 470 11.93 -20.80 -8.84
CA LEU A 470 13.24 -20.15 -8.64
C LEU A 470 13.32 -18.80 -9.35
N LEU A 471 12.79 -18.70 -10.58
CA LEU A 471 12.69 -17.45 -11.32
C LEU A 471 11.72 -16.48 -10.64
N TRP A 472 10.61 -16.97 -10.06
CA TRP A 472 9.71 -16.13 -9.27
C TRP A 472 10.44 -15.53 -8.06
N GLY A 473 11.21 -16.34 -7.33
CA GLY A 473 12.03 -15.89 -6.21
C GLY A 473 13.18 -14.97 -6.61
N ALA A 474 13.71 -15.11 -7.83
CA ALA A 474 14.64 -14.14 -8.41
C ALA A 474 13.96 -12.81 -8.77
N CYS A 475 12.64 -12.79 -8.95
CA CYS A 475 11.90 -11.59 -9.30
C CYS A 475 11.33 -10.82 -8.10
N HIS A 476 11.31 -11.41 -6.91
CA HIS A 476 10.60 -10.86 -5.75
C HIS A 476 11.38 -11.02 -4.46
N PHE A 477 11.24 -10.05 -3.56
CA PHE A 477 11.80 -10.06 -2.22
C PHE A 477 10.68 -9.88 -1.20
N PHE A 478 10.54 -10.82 -0.26
CA PHE A 478 9.54 -10.68 0.79
C PHE A 478 10.01 -9.74 1.89
N VAL A 479 9.20 -8.74 2.20
CA VAL A 479 9.42 -7.85 3.34
C VAL A 479 8.59 -8.33 4.53
N PRO A 480 9.22 -8.78 5.64
CA PRO A 480 8.52 -9.26 6.82
C PRO A 480 7.70 -8.15 7.51
N GLY A 481 6.47 -8.47 7.89
CA GLY A 481 5.63 -7.57 8.66
C GLY A 481 4.37 -8.26 9.17
N GLU A 482 3.82 -7.72 10.25
CA GLU A 482 2.56 -8.19 10.79
C GLU A 482 1.41 -7.93 9.80
N ARG A 483 0.52 -8.92 9.72
CA ARG A 483 -0.42 -9.08 8.63
C ARG A 483 -1.75 -8.42 8.91
N VAL A 484 -2.37 -7.96 7.85
CA VAL A 484 -3.76 -7.52 7.87
C VAL A 484 -4.64 -8.75 7.68
N PRO A 485 -5.55 -9.10 8.60
CA PRO A 485 -6.40 -10.27 8.44
C PRO A 485 -7.19 -10.20 7.13
N ILE A 486 -7.20 -11.30 6.39
CA ILE A 486 -7.76 -11.42 5.03
C ILE A 486 -9.18 -10.85 4.90
N GLN A 487 -10.03 -11.05 5.91
CA GLN A 487 -11.41 -10.56 5.95
C GLN A 487 -11.55 -9.04 5.83
N TYR A 488 -10.47 -8.29 6.09
CA TYR A 488 -10.46 -6.83 5.98
C TYR A 488 -9.84 -6.34 4.68
N PHE A 489 -9.27 -7.21 3.85
CA PHE A 489 -8.84 -6.84 2.51
C PHE A 489 -10.03 -6.54 1.62
N GLY A 490 -10.05 -5.35 1.00
CA GLY A 490 -11.21 -4.86 0.25
C GLY A 490 -12.37 -4.37 1.13
N SER A 491 -12.21 -4.34 2.46
CA SER A 491 -13.21 -3.77 3.36
C SER A 491 -13.47 -2.30 3.06
N ARG A 492 -14.75 -1.97 2.89
CA ARG A 492 -15.26 -0.60 2.71
C ARG A 492 -15.65 0.07 4.02
N LEU A 493 -15.31 -0.54 5.17
CA LEU A 493 -15.58 0.06 6.49
C LEU A 493 -14.93 1.45 6.55
N PRO A 494 -15.70 2.53 6.77
CA PRO A 494 -15.16 3.87 6.83
C PRO A 494 -14.29 4.05 8.08
N VAL A 495 -13.15 4.69 7.89
CA VAL A 495 -12.23 5.09 8.95
C VAL A 495 -11.91 6.56 8.77
N TYR A 496 -11.85 7.30 9.87
CA TYR A 496 -11.57 8.74 9.86
C TYR A 496 -10.15 9.01 10.33
N ILE A 497 -9.56 10.14 9.95
CA ILE A 497 -8.19 10.53 10.33
C ILE A 497 -8.24 11.98 10.84
N GLY A 498 -7.88 12.21 12.10
CA GLY A 498 -8.15 13.46 12.84
C GLY A 498 -6.97 14.03 13.60
#